data_AF-A0AAG5DFR2-F1
#
_entry.id   AF-A0AAG5DFR2-F1
#
_cell.length_a   1.000
_cell.length_b   1.000
_cell.length_c   1.000
_cell.angle_alpha   90.00
_cell.angle_beta   90.00
_cell.angle_gamma   90.00
#
_symmetry.space_group_name_H-M   'P 1'
#
loop_
_entity.id
_entity.type
_entity.pdbx_description
1 polymer ?
#
loop_
_entity_poly.entity_id
_entity_poly.type
_entity_poly.pdbx_seq_one_letter_code
_entity_poly.pdbx_strand_id
1 'polypeptide(L)'
;MSSQTMSGTHHSSSGSASCMTATQEIELTARFAEQMAQLCMSQMYSDVTFIVDDVRLPAHRVILAARSAYFNALLYGGMKESQQNEIKLDVPLVAFKALLRYIYSGCMSLAQMKEEHILDTLGLANQYGFDDLENSISHYLRQVLSLGNVCAILDAARLYGLDSLSTVCHLFVDRNATDILKHETFYNLSLDSLICLLQRDSFFATEVNIFQAVFDWCRANTESLQNVDINSVVGKVRFSLMTVDELLTVVRPSGILDPDRLLDAIAEKISCTQLPYRGALWPEENVATAKFNSHTIIGEMRSALLDGDTVSYDLEKGYTRHSIGESGESHGIVVELGTVFIINHIKMLLWDRDNRSYNYYIEVSVNQRNWVRVVDNTKYVCRSWQQLFFPAQAVRYIRLVGTYNTMNKVFHVVALEAMFTESTVPVVEGILVPADNVATVECGAFVKEGVSRTRNVLLNRVVQNYDWDSGYTCHQIGTGVILVQLGQPYWISSLRLLMWDRDNRSYSFYIEASTDLKHWEMIADKRRELLQSWQHFSFTPMVIVYIRIVGTANTANEMFHCVHFECPSQDPDFINGERSKVTEERPPGDDGARPADALPADQQHSANERTAAAEADAND
;
A
#
# COMPACT_ATOMS: atom_id res chain seq x y z
N MET A 1 50.30 52.44 -34.94
CA MET A 1 49.94 52.67 -33.53
C MET A 1 48.44 52.39 -33.43
N SER A 2 48.01 51.18 -33.09
CA SER A 2 47.98 50.53 -31.77
C SER A 2 46.51 50.40 -31.35
N SER A 3 46.00 49.18 -31.53
CA SER A 3 45.08 48.42 -30.65
C SER A 3 43.95 49.18 -29.94
N GLN A 4 42.71 48.89 -30.34
CA GLN A 4 41.50 49.13 -29.55
C GLN A 4 41.21 47.96 -28.60
N THR A 5 40.95 48.33 -27.35
CA THR A 5 40.55 47.53 -26.20
C THR A 5 39.05 47.23 -26.21
N MET A 6 38.66 46.01 -25.85
CA MET A 6 37.36 45.71 -25.22
C MET A 6 37.55 44.69 -24.10
N SER A 7 37.02 45.04 -22.93
CA SER A 7 37.07 44.31 -21.67
C SER A 7 36.01 43.19 -21.62
N GLY A 8 36.43 41.98 -21.28
CA GLY A 8 35.55 40.86 -20.92
C GLY A 8 35.67 40.52 -19.44
N THR A 9 34.52 40.32 -18.78
CA THR A 9 34.41 39.88 -17.38
C THR A 9 33.90 38.45 -17.27
N HIS A 10 34.71 37.62 -16.61
CA HIS A 10 34.55 36.32 -15.96
C HIS A 10 33.20 35.56 -16.03
N HIS A 11 33.27 34.32 -16.54
CA HIS A 11 32.62 33.13 -15.98
C HIS A 11 33.67 31.99 -15.91
N SER A 12 33.96 31.53 -14.70
CA SER A 12 34.90 30.45 -14.40
C SER A 12 34.14 29.12 -14.27
N SER A 13 34.32 28.23 -15.25
CA SER A 13 33.94 26.82 -15.15
C SER A 13 35.05 26.04 -14.44
N SER A 14 34.85 25.69 -13.17
CA SER A 14 35.68 24.71 -12.46
C SER A 14 35.13 23.31 -12.71
N GLY A 15 35.78 22.55 -13.58
CA GLY A 15 35.55 21.12 -13.74
C GLY A 15 36.00 20.37 -12.49
N SER A 16 35.08 19.66 -11.84
CA SER A 16 35.40 18.72 -10.77
C SER A 16 35.96 17.43 -11.39
N ALA A 17 37.23 17.17 -11.12
CA ALA A 17 37.88 15.91 -11.37
C ALA A 17 37.15 14.77 -10.61
N SER A 18 36.61 13.81 -11.36
CA SER A 18 36.27 12.50 -10.80
C SER A 18 37.42 11.55 -11.10
N CYS A 19 37.90 10.90 -10.04
CA CYS A 19 38.94 9.88 -10.00
C CYS A 19 38.64 8.76 -11.03
N MET A 20 39.48 8.65 -12.05
CA MET A 20 39.46 7.54 -13.01
C MET A 20 40.08 6.30 -12.36
N THR A 21 39.27 5.32 -12.03
CA THR A 21 39.72 3.92 -12.08
C THR A 21 39.92 3.58 -13.56
N ALA A 22 41.17 3.42 -13.99
CA ALA A 22 41.50 3.00 -15.35
C ALA A 22 41.05 1.55 -15.57
N THR A 23 39.91 1.35 -16.22
CA THR A 23 39.56 0.06 -16.82
C THR A 23 40.48 -0.17 -18.03
N GLN A 24 41.30 -1.22 -17.99
CA GLN A 24 42.18 -1.65 -19.09
C GLN A 24 41.40 -2.36 -20.22
N GLU A 25 40.11 -2.10 -20.37
CA GLU A 25 39.24 -2.82 -21.31
C GLU A 25 38.94 -1.96 -22.55
N ILE A 26 39.06 -2.57 -23.73
CA ILE A 26 38.69 -1.95 -25.00
C ILE A 26 37.18 -2.12 -25.20
N GLU A 27 36.40 -1.05 -25.02
CA GLU A 27 34.95 -1.05 -25.18
C GLU A 27 34.53 -0.69 -26.62
N LEU A 28 34.05 -1.68 -27.37
CA LEU A 28 33.62 -1.53 -28.78
C LEU A 28 32.17 -2.01 -29.01
N THR A 29 31.41 -2.18 -27.94
CA THR A 29 30.06 -2.77 -27.96
C THR A 29 29.10 -2.04 -28.88
N ALA A 30 29.12 -0.71 -28.90
CA ALA A 30 28.27 0.09 -29.80
C ALA A 30 28.60 -0.17 -31.28
N ARG A 31 29.88 -0.21 -31.65
CA ARG A 31 30.31 -0.49 -33.02
C ARG A 31 29.99 -1.94 -33.42
N PHE A 32 30.16 -2.88 -32.50
CA PHE A 32 29.76 -4.28 -32.72
C PHE A 32 28.25 -4.39 -32.97
N ALA A 33 27.42 -3.73 -32.16
CA ALA A 33 25.97 -3.71 -32.33
C ALA A 33 25.55 -3.10 -33.68
N GLU A 34 26.19 -2.02 -34.12
CA GLU A 34 25.95 -1.42 -35.44
C GLU A 34 26.33 -2.39 -36.58
N GLN A 35 27.48 -3.06 -36.48
CA GLN A 35 27.90 -4.07 -37.46
C GLN A 35 26.95 -5.27 -37.50
N MET A 36 26.43 -5.72 -36.36
CA MET A 36 25.40 -6.76 -36.32
C MET A 36 24.08 -6.25 -36.91
N ALA A 37 23.67 -5.03 -36.60
CA ALA A 37 22.45 -4.42 -37.15
C ALA A 37 22.44 -4.38 -38.69
N GLN A 38 23.61 -4.21 -39.33
CA GLN A 38 23.75 -4.25 -40.80
C GLN A 38 23.42 -5.62 -41.42
N LEU A 39 23.50 -6.71 -40.65
CA LEU A 39 23.10 -8.06 -41.10
C LEU A 39 21.58 -8.27 -41.05
N CYS A 40 20.86 -7.43 -40.32
CA CYS A 40 19.41 -7.55 -40.17
C CYS A 40 18.71 -7.40 -41.54
N MET A 41 17.87 -8.37 -41.91
CA MET A 41 17.16 -8.39 -43.21
C MET A 41 18.08 -8.39 -44.45
N SER A 42 19.38 -8.68 -44.28
CA SER A 42 20.33 -8.85 -45.38
C SER A 42 20.29 -10.28 -45.90
N GLN A 43 20.38 -10.44 -47.22
CA GLN A 43 20.51 -11.76 -47.87
C GLN A 43 21.91 -12.37 -47.66
N MET A 44 22.89 -11.55 -47.28
CA MET A 44 24.25 -12.00 -47.04
C MET A 44 24.27 -12.92 -45.83
N TYR A 45 24.71 -14.17 -46.02
CA TYR A 45 24.84 -15.19 -44.97
C TYR A 45 23.53 -15.62 -44.29
N SER A 46 22.38 -15.19 -44.80
CA SER A 46 21.08 -15.61 -44.28
C SER A 46 20.83 -17.10 -44.55
N ASP A 47 20.43 -17.83 -43.52
CA ASP A 47 20.14 -19.27 -43.53
C ASP A 47 18.68 -19.59 -43.16
N VAL A 48 17.85 -18.56 -42.97
CA VAL A 48 16.39 -18.65 -42.81
C VAL A 48 15.71 -17.39 -43.38
N THR A 49 14.47 -17.51 -43.83
CA THR A 49 13.64 -16.38 -44.29
C THR A 49 12.26 -16.45 -43.63
N PHE A 50 11.84 -15.37 -42.97
CA PHE A 50 10.47 -15.25 -42.48
C PHE A 50 9.57 -14.66 -43.55
N ILE A 51 8.35 -15.18 -43.67
CA ILE A 51 7.30 -14.64 -44.54
C ILE A 51 6.22 -14.05 -43.65
N VAL A 52 6.08 -12.71 -43.68
CA VAL A 52 5.15 -11.93 -42.86
C VAL A 52 4.40 -10.99 -43.78
N ASP A 53 3.06 -11.04 -43.81
CA ASP A 53 2.23 -10.30 -44.77
C ASP A 53 2.73 -10.41 -46.23
N ASP A 54 3.11 -11.63 -46.63
CA ASP A 54 3.72 -11.97 -47.94
C ASP A 54 5.07 -11.27 -48.25
N VAL A 55 5.65 -10.56 -47.27
CA VAL A 55 6.98 -9.97 -47.35
C VAL A 55 8.03 -10.95 -46.83
N ARG A 56 9.06 -11.19 -47.63
CA ARG A 56 10.20 -12.05 -47.29
C ARG A 56 11.24 -11.27 -46.51
N LEU A 57 11.59 -11.75 -45.32
CA LEU A 57 12.55 -11.15 -44.39
C LEU A 57 13.70 -12.15 -44.12
N PRO A 58 14.84 -12.02 -44.82
CA PRO A 58 16.01 -12.87 -44.58
C PRO A 58 16.57 -12.65 -43.17
N ALA A 59 16.98 -13.72 -42.50
CA ALA A 59 17.54 -13.66 -41.15
C ALA A 59 18.58 -14.77 -40.93
N HIS A 60 19.14 -14.79 -39.72
CA HIS A 60 20.26 -15.66 -39.36
C HIS A 60 19.91 -16.48 -38.12
N ARG A 61 19.82 -17.80 -38.27
CA ARG A 61 19.35 -18.72 -37.22
C ARG A 61 20.19 -18.61 -35.95
N VAL A 62 21.51 -18.49 -36.09
CA VAL A 62 22.43 -18.37 -34.96
C VAL A 62 22.18 -17.12 -34.12
N ILE A 63 21.89 -15.97 -34.75
CA ILE A 63 21.63 -14.72 -34.04
C ILE A 63 20.29 -14.79 -33.32
N LEU A 64 19.25 -15.27 -34.01
CA LEU A 64 17.91 -15.43 -33.44
C LEU A 64 17.93 -16.37 -32.22
N ALA A 65 18.56 -17.54 -32.35
CA ALA A 65 18.66 -18.53 -31.29
C ALA A 65 19.52 -18.05 -30.10
N ALA A 66 20.59 -17.31 -30.36
CA ALA A 66 21.43 -16.75 -29.29
C ALA A 66 20.72 -15.66 -28.48
N ARG A 67 19.71 -14.99 -29.07
CA ARG A 67 19.03 -13.83 -28.46
C ARG A 67 17.64 -14.15 -27.93
N SER A 68 17.10 -15.33 -28.21
CA SER A 68 15.76 -15.74 -27.80
C SER A 68 15.65 -17.24 -27.65
N ALA A 69 15.21 -17.68 -26.47
CA ALA A 69 14.93 -19.08 -26.19
C ALA A 69 13.81 -19.63 -27.10
N TYR A 70 12.80 -18.80 -27.41
CA TYR A 70 11.73 -19.15 -28.33
C TYR A 70 12.28 -19.48 -29.72
N PHE A 71 13.09 -18.59 -30.31
CA PHE A 71 13.67 -18.84 -31.63
C PHE A 71 14.69 -19.98 -31.62
N ASN A 72 15.41 -20.18 -30.51
CA ASN A 72 16.27 -21.34 -30.34
C ASN A 72 15.46 -22.65 -30.41
N ALA A 73 14.33 -22.74 -29.70
CA ALA A 73 13.44 -23.88 -29.76
C ALA A 73 12.82 -24.07 -31.16
N LEU A 74 12.37 -22.98 -31.79
CA LEU A 74 11.77 -23.02 -33.13
C LEU A 74 12.75 -23.56 -34.18
N LEU A 75 14.02 -23.11 -34.13
CA LEU A 75 15.00 -23.38 -35.18
C LEU A 75 15.90 -24.58 -34.88
N TYR A 76 16.11 -24.95 -33.62
CA TYR A 76 17.00 -26.06 -33.23
C TYR A 76 16.32 -27.12 -32.36
N GLY A 77 15.09 -26.90 -31.90
CA GLY A 77 14.35 -27.81 -31.02
C GLY A 77 13.64 -28.99 -31.70
N GLY A 78 13.92 -29.25 -32.98
CA GLY A 78 13.37 -30.40 -33.71
C GLY A 78 11.93 -30.26 -34.21
N MET A 79 11.35 -29.06 -34.20
CA MET A 79 10.04 -28.75 -34.79
C MET A 79 10.09 -28.81 -36.33
N LYS A 80 8.94 -28.79 -37.02
CA LYS A 80 8.87 -28.82 -38.50
C LYS A 80 9.70 -27.68 -39.12
N GLU A 81 9.61 -26.51 -38.51
CA GLU A 81 10.29 -25.27 -38.87
C GLU A 81 11.81 -25.41 -38.80
N SER A 82 12.33 -26.30 -37.95
CA SER A 82 13.77 -26.57 -37.86
C SER A 82 14.36 -27.10 -39.18
N GLN A 83 13.55 -27.73 -40.03
CA GLN A 83 13.97 -28.26 -41.33
C GLN A 83 13.58 -27.35 -42.51
N GLN A 84 12.95 -26.21 -42.23
CA GLN A 84 12.48 -25.28 -43.26
C GLN A 84 13.45 -24.09 -43.39
N ASN A 85 13.65 -23.66 -44.63
CA ASN A 85 14.37 -22.42 -44.94
C ASN A 85 13.44 -21.21 -45.01
N GLU A 86 12.13 -21.44 -45.14
CA GLU A 86 11.09 -20.40 -45.17
C GLU A 86 10.05 -20.70 -44.08
N ILE A 87 9.83 -19.73 -43.19
CA ILE A 87 8.91 -19.84 -42.05
C ILE A 87 7.86 -18.75 -42.18
N LYS A 88 6.59 -19.13 -42.32
CA LYS A 88 5.49 -18.17 -42.36
C LYS A 88 5.06 -17.81 -40.94
N LEU A 89 4.96 -16.51 -40.64
CA LEU A 89 4.47 -16.00 -39.36
C LEU A 89 3.24 -15.13 -39.61
N ASP A 90 2.22 -15.30 -38.77
CA ASP A 90 1.00 -14.52 -38.78
C ASP A 90 1.10 -13.42 -37.71
N VAL A 91 1.84 -12.36 -38.04
CA VAL A 91 2.16 -11.25 -37.12
C VAL A 91 2.23 -9.92 -37.87
N PRO A 92 2.02 -8.77 -37.21
CA PRO A 92 2.12 -7.47 -37.87
C PRO A 92 3.53 -7.20 -38.41
N LEU A 93 3.65 -6.97 -39.73
CA LEU A 93 4.94 -6.80 -40.41
C LEU A 93 5.82 -5.70 -39.80
N VAL A 94 5.23 -4.55 -39.44
CA VAL A 94 5.98 -3.39 -38.93
C VAL A 94 6.59 -3.70 -37.55
N ALA A 95 5.79 -4.30 -36.67
CA ALA A 95 6.23 -4.70 -35.34
C ALA A 95 7.30 -5.79 -35.41
N PHE A 96 7.10 -6.80 -36.26
CA PHE A 96 8.09 -7.87 -36.41
C PHE A 96 9.43 -7.36 -36.96
N LYS A 97 9.41 -6.40 -37.90
CA LYS A 97 10.65 -5.73 -38.36
C LYS A 97 11.34 -4.95 -37.24
N ALA A 98 10.58 -4.28 -36.38
CA ALA A 98 11.14 -3.56 -35.24
C ALA A 98 11.79 -4.54 -34.25
N LEU A 99 11.11 -5.64 -33.92
CA LEU A 99 11.64 -6.69 -33.07
C LEU A 99 12.89 -7.33 -33.67
N LEU A 100 12.89 -7.64 -34.97
CA LEU A 100 14.04 -8.23 -35.64
C LEU A 100 15.25 -7.29 -35.60
N ARG A 101 15.06 -5.98 -35.80
CA ARG A 101 16.14 -5.00 -35.61
C ARG A 101 16.65 -4.96 -34.17
N TYR A 102 15.75 -5.06 -33.19
CA TYR A 102 16.11 -5.14 -31.78
C TYR A 102 16.92 -6.40 -31.46
N ILE A 103 16.56 -7.56 -32.02
CA ILE A 103 17.31 -8.80 -31.84
C ILE A 103 18.78 -8.64 -32.27
N TYR A 104 19.00 -7.98 -33.41
CA TYR A 104 20.33 -7.78 -33.98
C TYR A 104 21.14 -6.66 -33.32
N SER A 105 20.49 -5.56 -32.94
CA SER A 105 21.17 -4.35 -32.46
C SER A 105 21.13 -4.17 -30.95
N GLY A 106 20.24 -4.86 -30.24
CA GLY A 106 19.92 -4.61 -28.84
C GLY A 106 19.24 -3.26 -28.58
N CYS A 107 18.83 -2.53 -29.62
CA CYS A 107 18.32 -1.16 -29.52
C CYS A 107 16.97 -1.00 -30.23
N MET A 108 16.06 -0.23 -29.63
CA MET A 108 14.77 0.14 -30.24
C MET A 108 14.40 1.58 -29.85
N SER A 109 13.97 2.39 -30.82
CA SER A 109 13.54 3.78 -30.59
C SER A 109 12.02 3.89 -30.57
N LEU A 110 11.43 3.84 -29.37
CA LEU A 110 9.97 3.88 -29.18
C LEU A 110 9.37 5.25 -29.55
N ALA A 111 10.10 6.34 -29.30
CA ALA A 111 9.63 7.71 -29.56
C ALA A 111 9.37 8.00 -31.06
N GLN A 112 9.95 7.21 -31.96
CA GLN A 112 9.78 7.35 -33.41
C GLN A 112 8.71 6.41 -33.97
N MET A 113 8.16 5.53 -33.13
CA MET A 113 7.13 4.57 -33.52
C MET A 113 5.74 5.16 -33.26
N LYS A 114 4.80 4.81 -34.13
CA LYS A 114 3.39 5.04 -33.85
C LYS A 114 2.92 4.11 -32.73
N GLU A 115 1.97 4.57 -31.95
CA GLU A 115 1.43 3.84 -30.81
C GLU A 115 0.91 2.44 -31.17
N GLU A 116 0.17 2.31 -32.28
CA GLU A 116 -0.31 1.03 -32.80
C GLU A 116 0.84 0.01 -32.92
N HIS A 117 1.98 0.42 -33.47
CA HIS A 117 3.15 -0.44 -33.65
C HIS A 117 3.89 -0.70 -32.33
N ILE A 118 3.80 0.20 -31.36
CA ILE A 118 4.37 -0.01 -30.02
C ILE A 118 3.57 -1.12 -29.31
N LEU A 119 2.24 -1.08 -29.38
CA LEU A 119 1.37 -2.11 -28.79
C LEU A 119 1.53 -3.46 -29.50
N ASP A 120 1.60 -3.48 -30.83
CA ASP A 120 1.90 -4.70 -31.58
C ASP A 120 3.27 -5.28 -31.17
N THR A 121 4.28 -4.42 -31.01
CA THR A 121 5.64 -4.85 -30.61
C THR A 121 5.67 -5.35 -29.17
N LEU A 122 4.87 -4.76 -28.27
CA LEU A 122 4.66 -5.27 -26.92
C LEU A 122 4.09 -6.70 -26.95
N GLY A 123 3.09 -6.93 -27.80
CA GLY A 123 2.52 -8.26 -28.00
C GLY A 123 3.52 -9.28 -28.52
N LEU A 124 4.37 -8.90 -29.48
CA LEU A 124 5.43 -9.78 -29.97
C LEU A 124 6.53 -10.02 -28.93
N ALA A 125 6.87 -9.02 -28.13
CA ALA A 125 7.83 -9.17 -27.04
C ALA A 125 7.32 -10.20 -26.02
N ASN A 126 6.06 -10.11 -25.63
CA ASN A 126 5.41 -11.09 -24.75
C ASN A 126 5.34 -12.48 -25.40
N GLN A 127 4.83 -12.57 -26.63
CA GLN A 127 4.65 -13.83 -27.36
C GLN A 127 5.97 -14.61 -27.55
N TYR A 128 7.08 -13.92 -27.78
CA TYR A 128 8.39 -14.54 -28.04
C TYR A 128 9.35 -14.52 -26.85
N GLY A 129 8.89 -14.08 -25.67
CA GLY A 129 9.64 -14.11 -24.41
C GLY A 129 10.81 -13.13 -24.34
N PHE A 130 10.59 -11.87 -24.72
CA PHE A 130 11.56 -10.78 -24.59
C PHE A 130 11.23 -9.88 -23.39
N ASP A 131 11.42 -10.39 -22.18
CA ASP A 131 11.03 -9.73 -20.93
C ASP A 131 11.63 -8.32 -20.76
N ASP A 132 12.91 -8.13 -21.10
CA ASP A 132 13.57 -6.81 -21.01
C ASP A 132 12.93 -5.77 -21.94
N LEU A 133 12.52 -6.20 -23.14
CA LEU A 133 11.87 -5.33 -24.12
C LEU A 133 10.43 -5.04 -23.67
N GLU A 134 9.70 -6.05 -23.21
CA GLU A 134 8.35 -5.90 -22.66
C GLU A 134 8.32 -4.92 -21.49
N ASN A 135 9.26 -5.05 -20.55
CA ASN A 135 9.42 -4.14 -19.41
C ASN A 135 9.76 -2.71 -19.86
N SER A 136 10.64 -2.56 -20.85
CA SER A 136 11.03 -1.26 -21.39
C SER A 136 9.87 -0.56 -22.10
N ILE A 137 9.10 -1.29 -22.92
CA ILE A 137 7.91 -0.76 -23.59
C ILE A 137 6.84 -0.41 -22.56
N SER A 138 6.60 -1.28 -21.58
CA SER A 138 5.64 -1.04 -20.50
C SER A 138 6.00 0.21 -19.69
N HIS A 139 7.29 0.42 -19.39
CA HIS A 139 7.76 1.62 -18.71
C HIS A 139 7.52 2.88 -19.55
N TYR A 140 7.82 2.83 -20.84
CA TYR A 140 7.56 3.93 -21.77
C TYR A 140 6.07 4.28 -21.84
N LEU A 141 5.19 3.26 -22.00
CA LEU A 141 3.75 3.45 -22.08
C LEU A 141 3.19 4.15 -20.82
N ARG A 142 3.69 3.83 -19.63
CA ARG A 142 3.31 4.53 -18.38
C ARG A 142 3.61 6.03 -18.41
N GLN A 143 4.69 6.44 -19.08
CA GLN A 143 5.11 7.84 -19.15
C GLN A 143 4.29 8.66 -20.17
N VAL A 144 3.73 8.00 -21.19
CA VAL A 144 2.98 8.65 -22.28
C VAL A 144 1.46 8.44 -22.18
N LEU A 145 0.97 7.95 -21.03
CA LEU A 145 -0.45 7.77 -20.78
C LEU A 145 -1.23 9.08 -20.93
N SER A 146 -2.34 9.00 -21.65
CA SER A 146 -3.24 10.10 -21.95
C SER A 146 -4.67 9.58 -22.16
N LEU A 147 -5.65 10.49 -22.21
CA LEU A 147 -7.04 10.12 -22.54
C LEU A 147 -7.14 9.44 -23.93
N GLY A 148 -6.24 9.81 -24.84
CA GLY A 148 -6.19 9.33 -26.21
C GLY A 148 -5.72 7.88 -26.38
N ASN A 149 -5.05 7.30 -25.38
CA ASN A 149 -4.42 5.99 -25.53
C ASN A 149 -4.65 5.01 -24.39
N VAL A 150 -5.09 5.48 -23.22
CA VAL A 150 -5.23 4.62 -22.04
C VAL A 150 -6.14 3.41 -22.27
N CYS A 151 -7.19 3.55 -23.08
CA CYS A 151 -8.10 2.43 -23.39
C CYS A 151 -7.38 1.31 -24.17
N ALA A 152 -6.64 1.66 -25.21
CA ALA A 152 -5.88 0.69 -26.01
C ALA A 152 -4.73 0.07 -25.21
N ILE A 153 -4.03 0.86 -24.40
CA ILE A 153 -2.96 0.37 -23.52
C ILE A 153 -3.54 -0.56 -22.46
N LEU A 154 -4.71 -0.25 -21.88
CA LEU A 154 -5.38 -1.13 -20.92
C LEU A 154 -5.78 -2.47 -21.54
N ASP A 155 -6.33 -2.46 -22.75
CA ASP A 155 -6.66 -3.69 -23.48
C ASP A 155 -5.41 -4.55 -23.72
N ALA A 156 -4.32 -3.96 -24.21
CA ALA A 156 -3.07 -4.66 -24.43
C ALA A 156 -2.47 -5.20 -23.11
N ALA A 157 -2.43 -4.37 -22.07
CA ALA A 157 -1.91 -4.77 -20.76
C ALA A 157 -2.67 -5.97 -20.19
N ARG A 158 -3.98 -6.01 -20.38
CA ARG A 158 -4.81 -7.14 -19.95
C ARG A 158 -4.63 -8.38 -20.82
N LEU A 159 -4.60 -8.22 -22.14
CA LEU A 159 -4.43 -9.32 -23.07
C LEU A 159 -3.12 -10.07 -22.82
N TYR A 160 -2.06 -9.35 -22.45
CA TYR A 160 -0.72 -9.90 -22.20
C TYR A 160 -0.41 -10.18 -20.71
N GLY A 161 -1.38 -9.99 -19.79
CA GLY A 161 -1.18 -10.27 -18.36
C GLY A 161 -0.20 -9.32 -17.65
N LEU A 162 -0.11 -8.06 -18.08
CA LEU A 162 0.80 -7.05 -17.55
C LEU A 162 0.16 -6.28 -16.39
N ASP A 163 0.08 -6.92 -15.22
CA ASP A 163 -0.66 -6.41 -14.05
C ASP A 163 -0.21 -5.02 -13.59
N SER A 164 1.09 -4.77 -13.60
CA SER A 164 1.65 -3.49 -13.16
C SER A 164 1.33 -2.35 -14.14
N LEU A 165 1.26 -2.62 -15.45
CA LEU A 165 0.80 -1.63 -16.43
C LEU A 165 -0.72 -1.43 -16.33
N SER A 166 -1.49 -2.51 -16.16
CA SER A 166 -2.94 -2.47 -15.96
C SER A 166 -3.32 -1.63 -14.73
N THR A 167 -2.60 -1.79 -13.62
CA THR A 167 -2.80 -1.02 -12.39
C THR A 167 -2.63 0.49 -12.63
N VAL A 168 -1.57 0.89 -13.34
CA VAL A 168 -1.32 2.30 -13.66
C VAL A 168 -2.40 2.85 -14.60
N CYS A 169 -2.83 2.08 -15.61
CA CYS A 169 -3.93 2.46 -16.49
C CYS A 169 -5.23 2.65 -15.70
N HIS A 170 -5.54 1.73 -14.79
CA HIS A 170 -6.71 1.85 -13.92
C HIS A 170 -6.67 3.08 -13.02
N LEU A 171 -5.52 3.40 -12.39
CA LEU A 171 -5.38 4.62 -11.60
C LEU A 171 -5.58 5.89 -12.44
N PHE A 172 -5.05 5.90 -13.66
CA PHE A 172 -5.23 7.01 -14.60
C PHE A 172 -6.71 7.16 -14.99
N VAL A 173 -7.39 6.06 -15.31
CA VAL A 173 -8.81 6.06 -15.67
C VAL A 173 -9.68 6.48 -14.49
N ASP A 174 -9.40 6.00 -13.27
CA ASP A 174 -10.15 6.36 -12.06
C ASP A 174 -10.03 7.87 -11.74
N ARG A 175 -8.84 8.47 -11.96
CA ARG A 175 -8.62 9.91 -11.80
C ARG A 175 -9.36 10.75 -12.84
N ASN A 176 -9.56 10.22 -14.05
CA ASN A 176 -10.12 10.94 -15.19
C ASN A 176 -11.46 10.35 -15.66
N ALA A 177 -12.19 9.65 -14.79
CA ALA A 177 -13.33 8.81 -15.18
C ALA A 177 -14.41 9.58 -15.96
N THR A 178 -14.75 10.80 -15.52
CA THR A 178 -15.76 11.62 -16.20
C THR A 178 -15.33 12.07 -17.60
N ASP A 179 -14.04 12.30 -17.81
CA ASP A 179 -13.50 12.73 -19.10
C ASP A 179 -13.34 11.53 -20.04
N ILE A 180 -12.90 10.38 -19.51
CA ILE A 180 -12.79 9.14 -20.30
C ILE A 180 -14.14 8.70 -20.84
N LEU A 181 -15.21 8.79 -20.03
CA LEU A 181 -16.56 8.40 -20.44
C LEU A 181 -17.10 9.22 -21.62
N LYS A 182 -16.55 10.42 -21.83
CA LYS A 182 -16.93 11.31 -22.95
C LYS A 182 -15.97 11.20 -24.14
N HIS A 183 -14.82 10.56 -23.95
CA HIS A 183 -13.78 10.49 -24.96
C HIS A 183 -14.06 9.37 -25.96
N GLU A 184 -13.75 9.59 -27.24
CA GLU A 184 -14.04 8.64 -28.33
C GLU A 184 -13.32 7.28 -28.16
N THR A 185 -12.20 7.27 -27.45
CA THR A 185 -11.40 6.06 -27.18
C THR A 185 -12.12 5.06 -26.29
N PHE A 186 -13.11 5.51 -25.51
CA PHE A 186 -13.92 4.62 -24.68
C PHE A 186 -14.64 3.56 -25.51
N TYR A 187 -15.09 3.92 -26.73
CA TYR A 187 -15.77 3.01 -27.66
C TYR A 187 -14.90 1.86 -28.15
N ASN A 188 -13.58 2.01 -28.06
CA ASN A 188 -12.60 1.04 -28.53
C ASN A 188 -12.25 -0.03 -27.48
N LEU A 189 -12.72 0.12 -26.24
CA LEU A 189 -12.48 -0.88 -25.20
C LEU A 189 -13.07 -2.22 -25.59
N SER A 190 -12.31 -3.29 -25.40
CA SER A 190 -12.86 -4.65 -25.49
C SER A 190 -13.97 -4.89 -24.45
N LEU A 191 -14.85 -5.85 -24.74
CA LEU A 191 -15.93 -6.25 -23.82
C LEU A 191 -15.40 -6.58 -22.43
N ASP A 192 -14.33 -7.37 -22.35
CA ASP A 192 -13.72 -7.79 -21.09
C ASP A 192 -13.14 -6.59 -20.34
N SER A 193 -12.44 -5.68 -21.02
CA SER A 193 -11.94 -4.41 -20.49
C SER A 193 -13.01 -3.54 -19.90
N LEU A 194 -14.11 -3.36 -20.63
CA LEU A 194 -15.24 -2.59 -20.16
C LEU A 194 -15.89 -3.23 -18.93
N ILE A 195 -16.13 -4.54 -18.93
CA ILE A 195 -16.73 -5.24 -17.79
C ILE A 195 -15.87 -5.09 -16.54
N CYS A 196 -14.56 -5.31 -16.60
CA CYS A 196 -13.72 -5.17 -15.41
C CYS A 196 -13.61 -3.71 -14.97
N LEU A 197 -13.58 -2.76 -15.89
CA LEU A 197 -13.60 -1.33 -15.54
C LEU A 197 -14.88 -0.99 -14.77
N LEU A 198 -16.04 -1.43 -15.28
CA LEU A 198 -17.34 -1.21 -14.63
C LEU A 198 -17.51 -2.01 -13.33
N GLN A 199 -16.75 -3.07 -13.07
CA GLN A 199 -16.82 -3.77 -11.79
C GLN A 199 -16.15 -3.00 -10.65
N ARG A 200 -15.19 -2.10 -10.95
CA ARG A 200 -14.40 -1.38 -9.95
C ARG A 200 -15.21 -0.31 -9.22
N ASP A 201 -15.24 -0.36 -7.89
CA ASP A 201 -15.85 0.70 -7.07
C ASP A 201 -15.16 2.06 -7.23
N SER A 202 -13.89 2.06 -7.62
CA SER A 202 -13.07 3.26 -7.81
C SER A 202 -13.31 3.99 -9.14
N PHE A 203 -13.94 3.34 -10.12
CA PHE A 203 -14.27 3.97 -11.41
C PHE A 203 -15.48 4.89 -11.26
N PHE A 204 -15.23 6.07 -10.70
CA PHE A 204 -16.28 6.92 -10.15
C PHE A 204 -16.69 8.06 -11.08
N ALA A 205 -17.96 8.02 -11.50
CA ALA A 205 -18.71 9.12 -12.07
C ALA A 205 -20.18 8.98 -11.66
N THR A 206 -21.03 9.97 -11.95
CA THR A 206 -22.48 9.80 -11.78
C THR A 206 -22.94 8.61 -12.62
N GLU A 207 -23.71 7.69 -12.03
CA GLU A 207 -24.09 6.45 -12.71
C GLU A 207 -24.85 6.70 -14.02
N VAL A 208 -25.61 7.81 -14.13
CA VAL A 208 -26.24 8.22 -15.39
C VAL A 208 -25.22 8.48 -16.52
N ASN A 209 -24.04 9.03 -16.22
CA ASN A 209 -22.97 9.25 -17.20
C ASN A 209 -22.31 7.93 -17.60
N ILE A 210 -22.11 7.02 -16.63
CA ILE A 210 -21.60 5.67 -16.89
C ILE A 210 -22.57 4.94 -17.82
N PHE A 211 -23.87 4.98 -17.51
CA PHE A 211 -24.92 4.39 -18.34
C PHE A 211 -24.90 4.95 -19.77
N GLN A 212 -24.84 6.26 -19.94
CA GLN A 212 -24.86 6.88 -21.25
C GLN A 212 -23.65 6.44 -22.09
N ALA A 213 -22.45 6.44 -21.51
CA ALA A 213 -21.24 5.98 -22.20
C ALA A 213 -21.31 4.49 -22.56
N VAL A 214 -21.83 3.65 -21.67
CA VAL A 214 -22.07 2.22 -21.94
C VAL A 214 -23.08 2.04 -23.06
N PHE A 215 -24.17 2.80 -23.06
CA PHE A 215 -25.19 2.76 -24.10
C PHE A 215 -24.62 3.15 -25.48
N ASP A 216 -23.81 4.21 -25.52
CA ASP A 216 -23.16 4.66 -26.75
C ASP A 216 -22.08 3.67 -27.23
N TRP A 217 -21.34 3.05 -26.31
CA TRP A 217 -20.44 1.93 -26.60
C TRP A 217 -21.18 0.74 -27.22
N CYS A 218 -22.34 0.36 -26.67
CA CYS A 218 -23.16 -0.71 -27.22
C CYS A 218 -23.60 -0.38 -28.65
N ARG A 219 -24.07 0.84 -28.89
CA ARG A 219 -24.51 1.27 -30.24
C ARG A 219 -23.38 1.26 -31.26
N ALA A 220 -22.19 1.74 -30.89
CA ALA A 220 -21.02 1.75 -31.77
C ALA A 220 -20.57 0.33 -32.15
N ASN A 221 -20.79 -0.64 -31.27
CA ASN A 221 -20.32 -2.02 -31.43
C ASN A 221 -21.42 -3.03 -31.83
N THR A 222 -22.65 -2.57 -32.10
CA THR A 222 -23.80 -3.44 -32.43
C THR A 222 -23.65 -4.15 -33.79
N GLU A 223 -23.02 -3.49 -34.77
CA GLU A 223 -22.83 -4.08 -36.12
C GLU A 223 -21.58 -4.97 -36.22
N SER A 224 -20.51 -4.62 -35.50
CA SER A 224 -19.23 -5.34 -35.52
C SER A 224 -19.24 -6.63 -34.69
N LEU A 225 -20.13 -6.74 -33.71
CA LEU A 225 -20.14 -7.85 -32.76
C LEU A 225 -21.50 -8.56 -32.73
N GLN A 226 -21.77 -9.37 -33.76
CA GLN A 226 -23.02 -10.15 -33.98
C GLN A 226 -23.47 -11.08 -32.81
N ASN A 227 -22.76 -11.16 -31.68
CA ASN A 227 -23.00 -12.10 -30.58
C ASN A 227 -22.74 -11.53 -29.17
N VAL A 228 -22.74 -10.21 -28.95
CA VAL A 228 -22.45 -9.66 -27.61
C VAL A 228 -23.65 -9.75 -26.70
N ASP A 229 -23.46 -10.34 -25.52
CA ASP A 229 -24.40 -10.23 -24.41
C ASP A 229 -24.35 -8.81 -23.85
N ILE A 230 -25.06 -7.88 -24.50
CA ILE A 230 -25.21 -6.48 -24.07
C ILE A 230 -25.69 -6.42 -22.60
N ASN A 231 -26.49 -7.41 -22.17
CA ASN A 231 -26.98 -7.48 -20.80
C ASN A 231 -25.85 -7.68 -19.79
N SER A 232 -24.74 -8.33 -20.17
CA SER A 232 -23.58 -8.53 -19.30
C SER A 232 -22.93 -7.19 -18.89
N VAL A 233 -22.85 -6.23 -19.82
CA VAL A 233 -22.25 -4.90 -19.60
C VAL A 233 -23.24 -3.99 -18.88
N VAL A 234 -24.48 -3.93 -19.39
CA VAL A 234 -25.56 -3.12 -18.80
C VAL A 234 -25.83 -3.55 -17.36
N GLY A 235 -25.73 -4.86 -17.07
CA GLY A 235 -25.84 -5.41 -15.72
C GLY A 235 -24.74 -4.98 -14.74
N LYS A 236 -23.65 -4.34 -15.20
CA LYS A 236 -22.61 -3.76 -14.33
C LYS A 236 -22.88 -2.28 -13.98
N VAL A 237 -23.85 -1.65 -14.63
CA VAL A 237 -24.32 -0.30 -14.28
C VAL A 237 -25.18 -0.38 -13.03
N ARG A 238 -24.97 0.52 -12.05
CA ARG A 238 -25.60 0.44 -10.74
C ARG A 238 -26.85 1.33 -10.70
N PHE A 239 -27.91 0.88 -11.35
CA PHE A 239 -29.17 1.63 -11.52
C PHE A 239 -29.79 2.11 -10.19
N SER A 240 -29.63 1.36 -9.09
CA SER A 240 -30.15 1.75 -7.77
C SER A 240 -29.49 3.02 -7.19
N LEU A 241 -28.32 3.41 -7.71
CA LEU A 241 -27.66 4.67 -7.34
C LEU A 241 -28.18 5.88 -8.11
N MET A 242 -28.85 5.70 -9.25
CA MET A 242 -29.45 6.80 -10.03
C MET A 242 -30.68 7.37 -9.35
N THR A 243 -30.98 8.64 -9.60
CA THR A 243 -32.23 9.26 -9.19
C THR A 243 -33.42 8.68 -9.97
N VAL A 244 -34.61 8.75 -9.39
CA VAL A 244 -35.84 8.30 -10.07
C VAL A 244 -36.09 9.08 -11.36
N ASP A 245 -35.72 10.37 -11.37
CA ASP A 245 -35.81 11.22 -12.56
C ASP A 245 -34.91 10.71 -13.68
N GLU A 246 -33.63 10.44 -13.41
CA GLU A 246 -32.68 9.89 -14.40
C GLU A 246 -33.13 8.53 -14.94
N LEU A 247 -33.66 7.65 -14.08
CA LEU A 247 -34.19 6.35 -14.50
C LEU A 247 -35.37 6.50 -15.48
N LEU A 248 -36.24 7.49 -15.26
CA LEU A 248 -37.44 7.69 -16.09
C LEU A 248 -37.18 8.50 -17.36
N THR A 249 -36.24 9.46 -17.32
CA THR A 249 -35.98 10.39 -18.43
C THR A 249 -34.82 9.96 -19.32
N VAL A 250 -33.85 9.21 -18.80
CA VAL A 250 -32.66 8.79 -19.55
C VAL A 250 -32.67 7.27 -19.80
N VAL A 251 -32.83 6.46 -18.75
CA VAL A 251 -32.70 5.00 -18.88
C VAL A 251 -33.93 4.39 -19.59
N ARG A 252 -35.14 4.73 -19.15
CA ARG A 252 -36.39 4.16 -19.71
C ARG A 252 -36.55 4.43 -21.22
N PRO A 253 -36.30 5.64 -21.75
CA PRO A 253 -36.46 5.89 -23.20
C PRO A 253 -35.43 5.17 -24.07
N SER A 254 -34.31 4.72 -23.52
CA SER A 254 -33.28 3.99 -24.28
C SER A 254 -33.74 2.61 -24.75
N GLY A 255 -34.74 2.01 -24.07
CA GLY A 255 -35.28 0.69 -24.38
C GLY A 255 -34.31 -0.48 -24.11
N ILE A 256 -33.13 -0.23 -23.53
CA ILE A 256 -32.11 -1.27 -23.29
C ILE A 256 -32.42 -2.12 -22.06
N LEU A 257 -33.24 -1.62 -21.13
CA LEU A 257 -33.58 -2.27 -19.87
C LEU A 257 -35.08 -2.55 -19.80
N ASP A 258 -35.42 -3.76 -19.35
CA ASP A 258 -36.81 -4.17 -19.13
C ASP A 258 -37.48 -3.32 -18.03
N PRO A 259 -38.76 -2.93 -18.18
CA PRO A 259 -39.50 -2.18 -17.16
C PRO A 259 -39.46 -2.79 -15.75
N ASP A 260 -39.46 -4.12 -15.61
CA ASP A 260 -39.43 -4.77 -14.31
C ASP A 260 -38.07 -4.55 -13.60
N ARG A 261 -36.97 -4.58 -14.36
CA ARG A 261 -35.63 -4.28 -13.84
C ARG A 261 -35.49 -2.83 -13.38
N LEU A 262 -36.17 -1.88 -14.03
CA LEU A 262 -36.24 -0.50 -13.57
C LEU A 262 -36.98 -0.39 -12.23
N LEU A 263 -38.09 -1.11 -12.07
CA LEU A 263 -38.84 -1.15 -10.81
C LEU A 263 -38.02 -1.80 -9.70
N ASP A 264 -37.29 -2.89 -9.99
CA ASP A 264 -36.39 -3.55 -9.06
C ASP A 264 -35.30 -2.58 -8.55
N ALA A 265 -34.70 -1.79 -9.45
CA ALA A 265 -33.70 -0.78 -9.07
C ALA A 265 -34.26 0.30 -8.13
N ILE A 266 -35.50 0.75 -8.37
CA ILE A 266 -36.19 1.70 -7.49
C ILE A 266 -36.50 1.06 -6.13
N ALA A 267 -36.96 -0.19 -6.12
CA ALA A 267 -37.26 -0.94 -4.90
C ALA A 267 -35.99 -1.16 -4.06
N GLU A 268 -34.86 -1.53 -4.69
CA GLU A 268 -33.56 -1.68 -4.03
C GLU A 268 -33.12 -0.37 -3.38
N LYS A 269 -33.23 0.76 -4.09
CA LYS A 269 -32.88 2.09 -3.55
C LYS A 269 -33.67 2.46 -2.29
N ILE A 270 -34.94 2.04 -2.19
CA ILE A 270 -35.81 2.34 -1.05
C ILE A 270 -35.58 1.37 0.11
N SER A 271 -35.37 0.09 -0.20
CA SER A 271 -35.31 -0.98 0.80
C SER A 271 -33.91 -1.24 1.35
N CYS A 272 -32.86 -0.96 0.58
CA CYS A 272 -31.49 -1.31 0.94
C CYS A 272 -30.79 -0.21 1.74
N THR A 273 -30.18 -0.59 2.86
CA THR A 273 -29.38 0.33 3.69
C THR A 273 -27.95 0.49 3.19
N GLN A 274 -27.42 -0.50 2.47
CA GLN A 274 -26.04 -0.56 1.96
C GLN A 274 -26.06 -0.80 0.45
N LEU A 275 -26.11 0.30 -0.31
CA LEU A 275 -25.97 0.23 -1.76
C LEU A 275 -24.49 0.09 -2.14
N PRO A 276 -24.18 -0.54 -3.29
CA PRO A 276 -22.81 -0.70 -3.77
C PRO A 276 -22.30 0.63 -4.35
N TYR A 277 -22.02 1.62 -3.50
CA TYR A 277 -21.58 2.93 -3.95
C TYR A 277 -20.20 2.87 -4.62
N ARG A 278 -20.04 3.64 -5.70
CA ARG A 278 -18.72 3.99 -6.23
C ARG A 278 -18.19 5.22 -5.51
N GLY A 279 -16.87 5.37 -5.48
CA GLY A 279 -16.23 6.56 -4.94
C GLY A 279 -14.86 6.79 -5.55
N ALA A 280 -14.43 8.05 -5.59
CA ALA A 280 -13.08 8.38 -6.03
C ALA A 280 -12.05 7.75 -5.08
N LEU A 281 -11.10 7.01 -5.63
CA LEU A 281 -10.04 6.34 -4.87
C LEU A 281 -8.71 7.03 -5.16
N TRP A 282 -8.24 7.83 -4.22
CA TRP A 282 -6.98 8.58 -4.34
C TRP A 282 -6.04 8.19 -3.21
N PRO A 283 -5.17 7.18 -3.43
CA PRO A 283 -4.25 6.69 -2.41
C PRO A 283 -3.34 7.79 -1.88
N GLU A 284 -3.10 7.76 -0.58
CA GLU A 284 -2.18 8.63 0.16
C GLU A 284 -2.48 10.14 0.07
N GLU A 285 -3.66 10.53 -0.40
CA GLU A 285 -4.11 11.93 -0.45
C GLU A 285 -5.16 12.21 0.62
N ASN A 286 -4.93 13.26 1.43
CA ASN A 286 -5.94 13.75 2.36
C ASN A 286 -7.10 14.43 1.61
N VAL A 287 -8.21 13.72 1.49
CA VAL A 287 -9.44 14.21 0.83
C VAL A 287 -10.29 15.12 1.72
N ALA A 288 -10.02 15.16 3.03
CA ALA A 288 -10.67 16.06 3.98
C ALA A 288 -10.01 17.45 3.97
N THR A 289 -9.93 18.10 2.80
CA THR A 289 -9.34 19.44 2.65
C THR A 289 -10.17 20.32 1.72
N ALA A 290 -10.03 21.64 1.87
CA ALA A 290 -10.71 22.60 0.99
C ALA A 290 -10.31 22.47 -0.50
N LYS A 291 -9.11 21.94 -0.79
CA LYS A 291 -8.66 21.61 -2.17
C LYS A 291 -9.65 20.72 -2.90
N PHE A 292 -10.30 19.82 -2.17
CA PHE A 292 -11.26 18.88 -2.70
C PHE A 292 -12.71 19.26 -2.39
N ASN A 293 -12.99 20.54 -2.10
CA ASN A 293 -14.30 21.07 -1.71
C ASN A 293 -14.90 20.46 -0.44
N SER A 294 -14.06 19.83 0.40
CA SER A 294 -14.47 19.26 1.67
C SER A 294 -14.57 20.35 2.75
N HIS A 295 -15.62 20.31 3.57
CA HIS A 295 -15.88 21.32 4.59
C HIS A 295 -16.72 20.77 5.75
N THR A 296 -16.63 21.39 6.92
CA THR A 296 -17.44 21.03 8.09
C THR A 296 -18.82 21.66 8.02
N ILE A 297 -19.88 20.84 8.08
CA ILE A 297 -21.29 21.27 7.99
C ILE A 297 -21.99 21.36 9.35
N ILE A 298 -21.55 20.58 10.35
CA ILE A 298 -22.06 20.63 11.73
C ILE A 298 -20.88 20.71 12.69
N GLY A 299 -20.99 21.57 13.71
CA GLY A 299 -19.93 21.89 14.68
C GLY A 299 -19.77 23.40 14.84
N GLU A 300 -19.22 23.81 15.98
CA GLU A 300 -18.76 25.19 16.20
C GLU A 300 -17.34 25.36 15.64
N MET A 301 -17.00 26.57 15.15
CA MET A 301 -15.67 26.89 14.59
C MET A 301 -15.28 26.03 13.37
N ARG A 302 -16.23 25.79 12.48
CA ARG A 302 -16.17 24.88 11.32
C ARG A 302 -14.96 25.04 10.40
N SER A 303 -14.38 26.23 10.31
CA SER A 303 -13.22 26.48 9.44
C SER A 303 -11.93 25.85 9.97
N ALA A 304 -11.85 25.55 11.28
CA ALA A 304 -10.60 25.12 11.91
C ALA A 304 -10.26 23.65 11.65
N LEU A 305 -11.25 22.77 11.43
CA LEU A 305 -10.98 21.32 11.40
C LEU A 305 -10.14 20.88 10.19
N LEU A 306 -10.28 21.57 9.06
CA LEU A 306 -9.71 21.19 7.76
C LEU A 306 -8.78 22.27 7.19
N ASP A 307 -8.30 23.21 8.03
CA ASP A 307 -7.40 24.30 7.60
C ASP A 307 -5.93 23.86 7.46
N GLY A 308 -5.60 22.66 7.96
CA GLY A 308 -4.26 22.08 7.95
C GLY A 308 -3.35 22.58 9.07
N ASP A 309 -3.83 23.46 9.96
CA ASP A 309 -3.06 23.89 11.13
C ASP A 309 -3.18 22.88 12.27
N THR A 310 -2.05 22.31 12.65
CA THR A 310 -1.94 21.31 13.73
C THR A 310 -1.11 21.82 14.89
N VAL A 311 -0.69 23.09 14.88
CA VAL A 311 0.30 23.63 15.81
C VAL A 311 -0.11 24.96 16.44
N SER A 312 -0.87 25.83 15.78
CA SER A 312 -1.14 27.18 16.32
C SER A 312 -2.41 27.31 17.17
N TYR A 313 -3.08 26.18 17.45
CA TYR A 313 -4.29 26.13 18.25
C TYR A 313 -4.07 26.38 19.75
N ASP A 314 -5.01 27.10 20.36
CA ASP A 314 -5.02 27.55 21.76
C ASP A 314 -6.45 27.47 22.33
N LEU A 315 -6.67 27.92 23.58
CA LEU A 315 -7.98 27.75 24.24
C LEU A 315 -9.13 28.49 23.54
N GLU A 316 -8.84 29.51 22.73
CA GLU A 316 -9.83 30.34 22.06
C GLU A 316 -10.07 29.92 20.60
N LYS A 317 -9.08 29.33 19.92
CA LYS A 317 -9.14 29.03 18.47
C LYS A 317 -8.35 27.79 18.04
N GLY A 318 -8.57 27.38 16.79
CA GLY A 318 -7.83 26.31 16.13
C GLY A 318 -8.39 24.90 16.43
N TYR A 319 -9.67 24.80 16.76
CA TYR A 319 -10.35 23.52 16.89
C TYR A 319 -11.84 23.67 16.58
N THR A 320 -12.46 22.61 16.07
CA THR A 320 -13.91 22.46 15.97
C THR A 320 -14.43 21.71 17.17
N ARG A 321 -15.63 22.05 17.66
CA ARG A 321 -16.21 21.40 18.84
C ARG A 321 -17.72 21.14 18.72
N HIS A 322 -18.20 20.20 19.52
CA HIS A 322 -19.62 20.02 19.81
C HIS A 322 -19.84 19.69 21.30
N SER A 323 -21.04 19.98 21.82
CA SER A 323 -21.42 19.61 23.19
C SER A 323 -21.74 18.12 23.29
N ILE A 324 -21.33 17.50 24.40
CA ILE A 324 -21.62 16.09 24.73
C ILE A 324 -22.93 16.08 25.53
N GLY A 325 -24.02 15.66 24.88
CA GLY A 325 -25.37 15.63 25.48
C GLY A 325 -25.62 14.43 26.39
N GLU A 326 -26.50 14.59 27.39
CA GLU A 326 -26.93 13.52 28.30
C GLU A 326 -28.00 12.59 27.67
N SER A 327 -28.70 13.05 26.63
CA SER A 327 -29.84 12.35 26.01
C SER A 327 -29.49 11.55 24.75
N GLY A 328 -28.22 11.39 24.39
CA GLY A 328 -27.81 10.62 23.20
C GLY A 328 -28.07 11.29 21.84
N GLU A 329 -28.78 12.42 21.79
CA GLU A 329 -29.05 13.22 20.56
C GLU A 329 -27.90 14.19 20.21
N SER A 330 -26.66 13.78 20.44
CA SER A 330 -25.52 14.58 19.98
C SER A 330 -25.38 14.44 18.46
N HIS A 331 -25.55 15.55 17.75
CA HIS A 331 -25.40 15.59 16.29
C HIS A 331 -23.94 15.42 15.84
N GLY A 332 -23.00 15.46 16.79
CA GLY A 332 -21.56 15.36 16.53
C GLY A 332 -21.01 16.54 15.73
N ILE A 333 -19.75 16.40 15.30
CA ILE A 333 -19.17 17.21 14.23
C ILE A 333 -19.38 16.43 12.93
N VAL A 334 -19.93 17.08 11.90
CA VAL A 334 -20.13 16.43 10.59
C VAL A 334 -19.33 17.17 9.54
N VAL A 335 -18.51 16.41 8.82
CA VAL A 335 -17.72 16.85 7.67
C VAL A 335 -18.34 16.29 6.41
N GLU A 336 -18.56 17.15 5.42
CA GLU A 336 -18.94 16.78 4.06
C GLU A 336 -17.69 16.83 3.19
N LEU A 337 -17.32 15.69 2.61
CA LEU A 337 -16.26 15.60 1.62
C LEU A 337 -16.76 16.12 0.28
N GLY A 338 -15.93 16.71 -0.58
CA GLY A 338 -16.43 17.36 -1.80
C GLY A 338 -16.85 16.41 -2.94
N THR A 339 -16.57 15.11 -2.85
CA THR A 339 -17.26 14.03 -3.59
C THR A 339 -17.45 12.79 -2.69
N VAL A 340 -17.96 11.68 -3.23
CA VAL A 340 -17.87 10.36 -2.58
C VAL A 340 -16.45 9.85 -2.79
N PHE A 341 -15.73 9.57 -1.71
CA PHE A 341 -14.39 9.00 -1.72
C PHE A 341 -14.38 7.60 -1.14
N ILE A 342 -13.53 6.71 -1.65
CA ILE A 342 -13.22 5.46 -0.97
C ILE A 342 -12.08 5.74 -0.01
N ILE A 343 -12.31 5.55 1.29
CA ILE A 343 -11.31 5.75 2.35
C ILE A 343 -11.29 4.55 3.29
N ASN A 344 -10.13 4.28 3.89
CA ASN A 344 -9.92 3.22 4.88
C ASN A 344 -9.09 3.70 6.08
N HIS A 345 -8.67 4.97 6.07
CA HIS A 345 -7.81 5.56 7.09
C HIS A 345 -8.27 6.98 7.43
N ILE A 346 -8.38 7.25 8.73
CA ILE A 346 -8.66 8.57 9.29
C ILE A 346 -7.57 8.92 10.29
N LYS A 347 -7.03 10.12 10.16
CA LYS A 347 -6.21 10.74 11.21
C LYS A 347 -6.98 11.86 11.86
N MET A 348 -6.95 11.91 13.18
CA MET A 348 -7.65 12.95 13.93
C MET A 348 -6.77 13.46 15.06
N LEU A 349 -6.59 14.77 15.15
CA LEU A 349 -5.90 15.39 16.27
C LEU A 349 -6.94 15.84 17.30
N LEU A 350 -6.97 15.15 18.44
CA LEU A 350 -7.71 15.60 19.61
C LEU A 350 -6.92 16.68 20.35
N TRP A 351 -7.61 17.60 21.04
CA TRP A 351 -6.95 18.57 21.89
C TRP A 351 -5.99 17.92 22.90
N ASP A 352 -4.73 18.33 22.92
CA ASP A 352 -3.69 17.74 23.77
C ASP A 352 -2.83 18.74 24.56
N ARG A 353 -3.22 20.03 24.58
CA ARG A 353 -2.48 21.09 25.30
C ARG A 353 -2.55 20.98 26.82
N ASP A 354 -3.47 20.18 27.33
CA ASP A 354 -3.56 19.80 28.73
C ASP A 354 -3.77 18.28 28.89
N ASN A 355 -4.03 17.85 30.12
CA ASN A 355 -4.15 16.44 30.47
C ASN A 355 -5.54 15.86 30.19
N ARG A 356 -6.40 16.57 29.45
CA ARG A 356 -7.74 16.05 29.13
C ARG A 356 -7.65 14.88 28.15
N SER A 357 -8.70 14.08 28.15
CA SER A 357 -8.84 12.94 27.26
C SER A 357 -10.30 12.70 26.93
N TYR A 358 -10.54 11.94 25.87
CA TYR A 358 -11.85 11.81 25.25
C TYR A 358 -12.19 10.34 24.97
N ASN A 359 -13.48 10.04 25.05
CA ASN A 359 -14.04 8.84 24.42
C ASN A 359 -14.91 9.29 23.25
N TYR A 360 -14.88 8.55 22.15
CA TYR A 360 -15.58 8.94 20.93
C TYR A 360 -15.87 7.73 20.05
N TYR A 361 -16.71 7.92 19.05
CA TYR A 361 -16.84 7.01 17.93
C TYR A 361 -16.92 7.81 16.61
N ILE A 362 -16.64 7.15 15.50
CA ILE A 362 -16.71 7.74 14.16
C ILE A 362 -17.68 6.94 13.32
N GLU A 363 -18.60 7.67 12.67
CA GLU A 363 -19.52 7.13 11.69
C GLU A 363 -19.26 7.74 10.32
N VAL A 364 -19.47 6.96 9.27
CA VAL A 364 -19.39 7.41 7.88
C VAL A 364 -20.71 7.15 7.16
N SER A 365 -20.99 7.98 6.16
CA SER A 365 -22.20 7.86 5.35
C SER A 365 -21.98 8.40 3.95
N VAL A 366 -22.74 7.90 2.97
CA VAL A 366 -22.83 8.49 1.64
C VAL A 366 -23.98 9.50 1.53
N ASN A 367 -25.01 9.39 2.37
CA ASN A 367 -26.30 10.08 2.18
C ASN A 367 -26.89 10.76 3.42
N GLN A 368 -26.15 10.78 4.55
CA GLN A 368 -26.57 11.27 5.88
C GLN A 368 -27.76 10.55 6.54
N ARG A 369 -28.33 9.51 5.89
CA ARG A 369 -29.43 8.71 6.45
C ARG A 369 -28.90 7.42 7.06
N ASN A 370 -28.10 6.69 6.27
CA ASN A 370 -27.50 5.43 6.69
C ASN A 370 -26.08 5.71 7.17
N TRP A 371 -25.83 5.51 8.46
CA TRP A 371 -24.53 5.71 9.09
C TRP A 371 -23.93 4.37 9.46
N VAL A 372 -22.66 4.18 9.11
CA VAL A 372 -21.88 2.99 9.48
C VAL A 372 -20.83 3.42 10.49
N ARG A 373 -20.84 2.81 11.66
CA ARG A 373 -19.80 3.05 12.67
C ARG A 373 -18.53 2.30 12.27
N VAL A 374 -17.47 3.06 11.96
CA VAL A 374 -16.18 2.52 11.51
C VAL A 374 -15.14 2.46 12.61
N VAL A 375 -15.30 3.30 13.65
CA VAL A 375 -14.42 3.33 14.83
C VAL A 375 -15.28 3.47 16.07
N ASP A 376 -15.02 2.65 17.09
CA ASP A 376 -15.68 2.74 18.40
C ASP A 376 -14.66 2.75 19.54
N ASN A 377 -14.30 3.95 19.98
CA ASN A 377 -13.43 4.20 21.12
C ASN A 377 -14.23 4.69 22.34
N THR A 378 -15.50 4.30 22.46
CA THR A 378 -16.36 4.74 23.59
C THR A 378 -15.88 4.22 24.95
N LYS A 379 -15.08 3.15 24.96
CA LYS A 379 -14.52 2.53 26.16
C LYS A 379 -13.07 2.96 26.47
N TYR A 380 -12.40 3.64 25.55
CA TYR A 380 -10.98 3.95 25.63
C TYR A 380 -10.74 5.44 25.79
N VAL A 381 -9.81 5.80 26.69
CA VAL A 381 -9.50 7.19 27.01
C VAL A 381 -8.38 7.70 26.10
N CYS A 382 -8.77 8.43 25.05
CA CYS A 382 -7.89 8.82 23.94
C CYS A 382 -7.47 10.30 24.02
N ARG A 383 -6.34 10.66 23.41
CA ARG A 383 -5.83 12.05 23.34
C ARG A 383 -4.83 12.25 22.19
N SER A 384 -4.60 13.50 21.79
CA SER A 384 -3.64 13.83 20.72
C SER A 384 -3.99 13.11 19.40
N TRP A 385 -2.99 12.86 18.56
CA TRP A 385 -3.15 12.18 17.27
C TRP A 385 -3.72 10.78 17.42
N GLN A 386 -4.72 10.51 16.60
CA GLN A 386 -5.40 9.22 16.45
C GLN A 386 -5.15 8.73 15.03
N GLN A 387 -4.68 7.50 14.89
CA GLN A 387 -4.40 6.78 13.66
C GLN A 387 -5.40 5.64 13.56
N LEU A 388 -6.42 5.80 12.73
CA LEU A 388 -7.61 4.95 12.73
C LEU A 388 -7.74 4.25 11.38
N PHE A 389 -7.78 2.92 11.42
CA PHE A 389 -7.84 2.08 10.23
C PHE A 389 -9.09 1.22 10.28
N PHE A 390 -9.79 1.12 9.16
CA PHE A 390 -11.04 0.37 9.02
C PHE A 390 -11.18 -0.17 7.60
N PRO A 391 -12.05 -1.15 7.34
CA PRO A 391 -12.27 -1.65 5.98
C PRO A 391 -12.63 -0.50 5.02
N ALA A 392 -12.17 -0.56 3.77
CA ALA A 392 -12.46 0.49 2.79
C ALA A 392 -13.98 0.72 2.66
N GLN A 393 -14.40 1.98 2.73
CA GLN A 393 -15.80 2.39 2.62
C GLN A 393 -15.92 3.55 1.64
N ALA A 394 -17.03 3.60 0.90
CA ALA A 394 -17.44 4.79 0.18
C ALA A 394 -18.03 5.81 1.17
N VAL A 395 -17.48 7.02 1.20
CA VAL A 395 -17.76 8.04 2.19
C VAL A 395 -17.97 9.39 1.52
N ARG A 396 -19.09 10.03 1.85
CA ARG A 396 -19.35 11.45 1.55
C ARG A 396 -19.35 12.29 2.83
N TYR A 397 -19.79 11.70 3.94
CA TYR A 397 -19.96 12.37 5.22
C TYR A 397 -19.23 11.59 6.31
N ILE A 398 -18.47 12.31 7.13
CA ILE A 398 -17.81 11.78 8.32
C ILE A 398 -18.44 12.46 9.52
N ARG A 399 -18.91 11.69 10.51
CA ARG A 399 -19.44 12.18 11.76
C ARG A 399 -18.54 11.75 12.91
N LEU A 400 -18.00 12.73 13.63
CA LEU A 400 -17.20 12.55 14.83
C LEU A 400 -18.11 12.82 16.04
N VAL A 401 -18.27 11.85 16.93
CA VAL A 401 -19.11 12.00 18.13
C VAL A 401 -18.29 11.72 19.37
N GLY A 402 -18.03 12.77 20.15
CA GLY A 402 -17.51 12.63 21.51
C GLY A 402 -18.60 12.18 22.48
N THR A 403 -18.28 11.19 23.31
CA THR A 403 -19.18 10.62 24.32
C THR A 403 -18.72 10.90 25.74
N TYR A 404 -17.43 11.20 25.94
CA TYR A 404 -16.87 11.54 27.23
C TYR A 404 -15.68 12.50 27.07
N ASN A 405 -15.51 13.40 28.04
CA ASN A 405 -14.32 14.21 28.21
C ASN A 405 -14.04 14.34 29.72
N THR A 406 -12.79 14.15 30.13
CA THR A 406 -12.37 14.16 31.53
C THR A 406 -12.49 15.51 32.23
N MET A 407 -12.57 16.62 31.49
CA MET A 407 -12.56 17.98 32.04
C MET A 407 -13.90 18.72 31.94
N ASN A 408 -14.65 18.53 30.87
CA ASN A 408 -15.92 19.23 30.64
C ASN A 408 -16.84 18.43 29.70
N LYS A 409 -18.03 18.97 29.37
CA LYS A 409 -19.00 18.32 28.47
C LYS A 409 -18.88 18.74 27.01
N VAL A 410 -17.66 18.98 26.52
CA VAL A 410 -17.40 19.45 25.15
C VAL A 410 -16.36 18.56 24.48
N PHE A 411 -16.62 18.11 23.25
CA PHE A 411 -15.67 17.36 22.44
C PHE A 411 -14.91 18.30 21.52
N HIS A 412 -13.57 18.28 21.55
CA HIS A 412 -12.73 19.21 20.79
C HIS A 412 -11.83 18.43 19.83
N VAL A 413 -11.91 18.77 18.54
CA VAL A 413 -11.09 18.19 17.48
C VAL A 413 -10.36 19.31 16.75
N VAL A 414 -9.04 19.20 16.71
CA VAL A 414 -8.14 20.21 16.13
C VAL A 414 -8.07 20.02 14.63
N ALA A 415 -7.73 18.82 14.18
CA ALA A 415 -7.53 18.50 12.78
C ALA A 415 -8.14 17.14 12.40
N LEU A 416 -8.59 17.01 11.16
CA LEU A 416 -9.04 15.77 10.56
C LEU A 416 -8.38 15.57 9.20
N GLU A 417 -7.83 14.38 8.98
CA GLU A 417 -7.41 13.90 7.68
C GLU A 417 -8.16 12.60 7.38
N ALA A 418 -8.60 12.45 6.14
CA ALA A 418 -9.27 11.24 5.67
C ALA A 418 -8.65 10.84 4.34
N MET A 419 -8.26 9.58 4.21
CA MET A 419 -7.55 9.11 3.02
C MET A 419 -7.74 7.60 2.84
N PHE A 420 -7.39 7.15 1.64
CA PHE A 420 -7.13 5.74 1.39
C PHE A 420 -5.63 5.50 1.55
N THR A 421 -5.24 4.47 2.29
CA THR A 421 -3.86 4.01 2.35
C THR A 421 -3.72 2.58 1.88
N GLU A 422 -2.65 2.32 1.14
CA GLU A 422 -2.25 0.97 0.74
C GLU A 422 -1.43 0.27 1.84
N SER A 423 -1.05 1.02 2.88
CA SER A 423 -0.28 0.50 4.01
C SER A 423 -1.03 -0.63 4.72
N THR A 424 -0.38 -1.77 4.85
CA THR A 424 -0.94 -2.98 5.47
C THR A 424 -0.65 -3.02 6.96
N VAL A 425 -0.85 -1.92 7.68
CA VAL A 425 -0.61 -1.90 9.12
C VAL A 425 -1.56 -2.90 9.79
N PRO A 426 -1.05 -3.85 10.61
CA PRO A 426 -1.89 -4.87 11.22
C PRO A 426 -2.84 -4.23 12.24
N VAL A 427 -4.10 -4.66 12.19
CA VAL A 427 -5.19 -4.15 13.03
C VAL A 427 -6.01 -5.34 13.52
N VAL A 428 -6.30 -5.38 14.81
CA VAL A 428 -7.19 -6.38 15.43
C VAL A 428 -8.41 -5.65 15.98
N GLU A 429 -9.60 -5.97 15.45
CA GLU A 429 -10.87 -5.33 15.85
C GLU A 429 -10.85 -3.79 15.79
N GLY A 430 -10.16 -3.21 14.80
CA GLY A 430 -10.01 -1.75 14.66
C GLY A 430 -8.92 -1.13 15.54
N ILE A 431 -8.21 -1.92 16.36
CA ILE A 431 -7.10 -1.48 17.20
C ILE A 431 -5.76 -1.79 16.52
N LEU A 432 -4.88 -0.79 16.48
CA LEU A 432 -3.59 -0.89 15.83
C LEU A 432 -2.65 -1.86 16.57
N VAL A 433 -1.98 -2.74 15.82
CA VAL A 433 -0.88 -3.59 16.30
C VAL A 433 0.43 -2.93 15.90
N PRO A 434 1.14 -2.22 16.80
CA PRO A 434 2.31 -1.46 16.41
C PRO A 434 3.55 -2.36 16.28
N ALA A 435 4.22 -2.37 15.13
CA ALA A 435 5.54 -3.02 14.99
C ALA A 435 6.64 -2.23 15.74
N ASP A 436 6.52 -0.91 15.76
CA ASP A 436 7.47 0.03 16.36
C ASP A 436 7.00 0.57 17.72
N ASN A 437 7.89 1.28 18.42
CA ASN A 437 7.58 1.90 19.70
C ASN A 437 6.51 3.02 19.57
N VAL A 438 5.34 2.82 20.18
CA VAL A 438 4.28 3.85 20.29
C VAL A 438 4.31 4.66 21.59
N ALA A 439 5.19 4.32 22.54
CA ALA A 439 5.42 5.10 23.76
C ALA A 439 6.35 6.29 23.45
N THR A 440 5.92 7.16 22.52
CA THR A 440 6.66 8.35 22.10
C THR A 440 5.77 9.59 22.10
N VAL A 441 6.38 10.77 22.23
CA VAL A 441 5.65 12.05 22.16
C VAL A 441 4.99 12.26 20.81
N GLU A 442 5.62 11.79 19.72
CA GLU A 442 5.12 11.86 18.36
C GLU A 442 3.82 11.05 18.18
N CYS A 443 3.72 9.91 18.86
CA CYS A 443 2.51 9.08 18.92
C CYS A 443 1.49 9.56 19.97
N GLY A 444 1.67 10.76 20.53
CA GLY A 444 0.75 11.34 21.51
C GLY A 444 0.85 10.79 22.93
N ALA A 445 1.85 9.93 23.21
CA ALA A 445 2.08 9.39 24.54
C ALA A 445 2.66 10.45 25.48
N PHE A 446 2.32 10.37 26.76
CA PHE A 446 2.89 11.24 27.80
C PHE A 446 2.98 10.57 29.17
N VAL A 447 3.85 11.11 30.02
CA VAL A 447 3.98 10.71 31.42
C VAL A 447 2.99 11.53 32.25
N LYS A 448 1.96 10.87 32.80
CA LYS A 448 0.91 11.46 33.63
C LYS A 448 1.31 11.59 35.09
N GLU A 449 2.05 10.60 35.61
CA GLU A 449 2.65 10.61 36.94
C GLU A 449 4.10 10.15 36.86
N GLY A 450 4.96 10.72 37.69
CA GLY A 450 6.40 10.55 37.64
C GLY A 450 7.11 11.90 37.63
N VAL A 451 8.30 11.96 38.22
CA VAL A 451 9.09 13.17 38.37
C VAL A 451 10.26 13.13 37.40
N SER A 452 10.42 14.17 36.60
CA SER A 452 11.59 14.36 35.75
C SER A 452 11.96 15.85 35.72
N ARG A 453 13.26 16.14 35.60
CA ARG A 453 13.76 17.53 35.48
C ARG A 453 13.43 18.13 34.12
N THR A 454 13.42 17.29 33.08
CA THR A 454 13.09 17.64 31.71
C THR A 454 11.79 16.93 31.30
N ARG A 455 10.92 17.61 30.55
CA ARG A 455 9.63 17.06 30.12
C ARG A 455 9.85 15.91 29.11
N ASN A 456 9.02 14.87 29.18
CA ASN A 456 8.97 13.75 28.23
C ASN A 456 10.25 12.92 28.10
N VAL A 457 11.17 13.00 29.06
CA VAL A 457 12.46 12.28 29.01
C VAL A 457 12.28 10.78 28.80
N LEU A 458 11.30 10.17 29.45
CA LEU A 458 11.03 8.75 29.30
C LEU A 458 10.70 8.34 27.86
N LEU A 459 10.14 9.26 27.06
CA LEU A 459 9.47 8.99 25.77
C LEU A 459 10.15 9.73 24.60
N ASN A 460 11.32 10.32 24.82
CA ASN A 460 12.03 11.16 23.82
C ASN A 460 13.03 10.39 22.94
N ARG A 461 13.07 9.06 23.05
CA ARG A 461 14.00 8.14 22.34
C ARG A 461 15.48 8.31 22.69
N VAL A 462 15.83 9.11 23.70
CA VAL A 462 17.22 9.30 24.14
C VAL A 462 17.61 8.17 25.08
N VAL A 463 18.48 7.28 24.59
CA VAL A 463 18.98 6.11 25.32
C VAL A 463 20.47 6.18 25.65
N GLN A 464 21.10 7.32 25.36
CA GLN A 464 22.52 7.58 25.63
C GLN A 464 22.68 8.98 26.22
N ASN A 465 23.84 9.24 26.84
CA ASN A 465 24.22 10.57 27.33
C ASN A 465 23.29 11.16 28.43
N TYR A 466 22.56 10.32 29.16
CA TYR A 466 21.91 10.70 30.42
C TYR A 466 22.90 10.68 31.59
N ASP A 467 22.62 11.53 32.57
CA ASP A 467 23.37 11.72 33.81
C ASP A 467 22.42 12.05 34.98
N TRP A 468 23.00 12.41 36.13
CA TRP A 468 22.23 12.69 37.35
C TRP A 468 21.40 13.96 37.28
N ASP A 469 21.74 14.86 36.37
CA ASP A 469 21.08 16.13 36.19
C ASP A 469 20.00 16.09 35.11
N SER A 470 20.03 15.10 34.21
CA SER A 470 19.01 14.91 33.18
C SER A 470 19.01 13.50 32.58
N GLY A 471 17.85 13.07 32.07
CA GLY A 471 17.75 11.84 31.27
C GLY A 471 17.11 10.64 31.96
N TYR A 472 16.37 10.85 33.05
CA TYR A 472 15.47 9.84 33.61
C TYR A 472 14.17 10.44 34.14
N THR A 473 13.18 9.57 34.33
CA THR A 473 11.96 9.79 35.10
C THR A 473 12.00 8.91 36.34
N CYS A 474 11.61 9.42 37.50
CA CYS A 474 11.65 8.69 38.76
C CYS A 474 10.40 8.85 39.60
N HIS A 475 10.27 7.99 40.61
CA HIS A 475 9.30 8.12 41.68
C HIS A 475 9.89 7.58 43.00
N GLN A 476 9.33 8.01 44.13
CA GLN A 476 9.70 7.46 45.42
C GLN A 476 9.10 6.06 45.60
N ILE A 477 9.91 5.12 46.07
CA ILE A 477 9.49 3.74 46.34
C ILE A 477 8.51 3.73 47.52
N GLY A 478 7.41 2.98 47.38
CA GLY A 478 6.37 2.85 48.41
C GLY A 478 5.25 3.88 48.36
N THR A 479 5.45 5.04 47.71
CA THR A 479 4.44 6.12 47.64
C THR A 479 4.11 6.61 46.24
N GLY A 480 5.03 6.47 45.29
CA GLY A 480 4.87 7.01 43.93
C GLY A 480 4.78 5.93 42.85
N VAL A 481 4.60 6.40 41.62
CA VAL A 481 4.53 5.57 40.43
C VAL A 481 4.97 6.34 39.18
N ILE A 482 5.39 5.65 38.13
CA ILE A 482 5.47 6.22 36.78
C ILE A 482 4.26 5.74 35.99
N LEU A 483 3.35 6.66 35.66
CA LEU A 483 2.14 6.38 34.88
C LEU A 483 2.29 6.97 33.48
N VAL A 484 2.33 6.12 32.47
CA VAL A 484 2.36 6.49 31.06
C VAL A 484 0.97 6.30 30.47
N GLN A 485 0.51 7.29 29.70
CA GLN A 485 -0.69 7.18 28.87
C GLN A 485 -0.28 7.25 27.40
N LEU A 486 -0.71 6.27 26.61
CA LEU A 486 -0.57 6.25 25.16
C LEU A 486 -1.61 7.18 24.50
N GLY A 487 -1.36 7.64 23.27
CA GLY A 487 -2.27 8.55 22.56
C GLY A 487 -3.64 7.92 22.23
N GLN A 488 -3.65 6.62 21.95
CA GLN A 488 -4.81 5.83 21.58
C GLN A 488 -4.67 4.40 22.13
N PRO A 489 -5.72 3.57 22.10
CA PRO A 489 -5.57 2.13 22.37
C PRO A 489 -4.66 1.45 21.33
N TYR A 490 -3.77 0.60 21.82
CA TYR A 490 -2.89 -0.24 20.99
C TYR A 490 -2.95 -1.70 21.44
N TRP A 491 -2.81 -2.62 20.50
CA TRP A 491 -2.73 -4.05 20.74
C TRP A 491 -1.26 -4.44 20.94
N ILE A 492 -0.84 -4.55 22.21
CA ILE A 492 0.57 -4.66 22.60
C ILE A 492 0.84 -6.05 23.20
N SER A 493 1.98 -6.64 22.83
CA SER A 493 2.44 -7.95 23.32
C SER A 493 3.85 -7.92 23.94
N SER A 494 4.56 -6.80 23.84
CA SER A 494 5.89 -6.67 24.44
C SER A 494 6.21 -5.26 24.93
N LEU A 495 7.18 -5.16 25.85
CA LEU A 495 7.70 -3.89 26.32
C LEU A 495 9.21 -3.94 26.46
N ARG A 496 9.83 -2.75 26.42
CA ARG A 496 11.24 -2.57 26.79
C ARG A 496 11.38 -1.43 27.77
N LEU A 497 12.26 -1.62 28.75
CA LEU A 497 12.54 -0.65 29.79
C LEU A 497 14.05 -0.51 29.94
N LEU A 498 14.57 0.71 29.84
CA LEU A 498 15.94 1.02 30.22
C LEU A 498 15.92 1.61 31.62
N MET A 499 16.50 0.88 32.57
CA MET A 499 16.74 1.38 33.91
C MET A 499 18.07 2.12 33.97
N TRP A 500 18.24 2.94 35.01
CA TRP A 500 19.53 3.59 35.27
C TRP A 500 20.65 2.55 35.45
N ASP A 501 21.70 2.68 34.66
CA ASP A 501 22.83 1.74 34.60
C ASP A 501 24.21 2.42 34.58
N ARG A 502 24.28 3.70 34.99
CA ARG A 502 25.57 4.43 35.12
C ARG A 502 26.38 4.03 36.36
N ASP A 503 25.82 3.20 37.23
CA ASP A 503 26.47 2.63 38.40
C ASP A 503 25.92 1.22 38.69
N ASN A 504 26.41 0.60 39.76
CA ASN A 504 26.13 -0.80 40.09
C ASN A 504 24.79 -1.02 40.82
N ARG A 505 23.87 -0.06 40.81
CA ARG A 505 22.57 -0.24 41.47
C ARG A 505 21.69 -1.23 40.72
N SER A 506 20.80 -1.89 41.45
CA SER A 506 19.80 -2.78 40.89
C SER A 506 18.42 -2.42 41.40
N TYR A 507 17.39 -2.77 40.61
CA TYR A 507 16.00 -2.46 40.89
C TYR A 507 15.12 -3.71 40.94
N SER A 508 14.06 -3.63 41.73
CA SER A 508 12.92 -4.55 41.68
C SER A 508 11.66 -3.73 41.42
N PHE A 509 10.75 -4.25 40.61
CA PHE A 509 9.53 -3.53 40.20
C PHE A 509 8.45 -4.48 39.70
N TYR A 510 7.28 -3.94 39.42
CA TYR A 510 6.25 -4.60 38.62
C TYR A 510 5.62 -3.59 37.66
N ILE A 511 5.01 -4.09 36.59
CA ILE A 511 4.34 -3.30 35.57
C ILE A 511 2.89 -3.79 35.46
N GLU A 512 1.97 -2.84 35.45
CA GLU A 512 0.54 -3.09 35.21
C GLU A 512 0.08 -2.31 33.98
N ALA A 513 -0.89 -2.86 33.26
CA ALA A 513 -1.57 -2.21 32.14
C ALA A 513 -3.06 -1.99 32.45
N SER A 514 -3.64 -0.97 31.82
CA SER A 514 -5.06 -0.66 31.91
C SER A 514 -5.57 0.02 30.64
N THR A 515 -6.87 -0.11 30.38
CA THR A 515 -7.58 0.61 29.32
C THR A 515 -8.39 1.80 29.85
N ASP A 516 -8.71 1.82 31.16
CA ASP A 516 -9.71 2.72 31.75
C ASP A 516 -9.29 3.36 33.10
N LEU A 517 -8.06 3.13 33.57
CA LEU A 517 -7.50 3.51 34.87
C LEU A 517 -8.14 2.85 36.10
N LYS A 518 -9.18 2.03 35.93
CA LYS A 518 -9.91 1.38 37.03
C LYS A 518 -9.47 -0.07 37.18
N HIS A 519 -9.39 -0.79 36.07
CA HIS A 519 -9.01 -2.20 36.05
C HIS A 519 -7.55 -2.30 35.62
N TRP A 520 -6.75 -2.97 36.43
CA TRP A 520 -5.31 -3.11 36.23
C TRP A 520 -4.95 -4.59 36.13
N GLU A 521 -4.18 -4.92 35.09
CA GLU A 521 -3.65 -6.26 34.87
C GLU A 521 -2.13 -6.23 34.99
N MET A 522 -1.56 -7.16 35.75
CA MET A 522 -0.12 -7.25 35.97
C MET A 522 0.54 -7.97 34.80
N ILE A 523 1.29 -7.23 33.99
CA ILE A 523 1.94 -7.75 32.78
C ILE A 523 3.40 -8.17 33.01
N ALA A 524 4.05 -7.66 34.07
CA ALA A 524 5.37 -8.09 34.50
C ALA A 524 5.52 -7.98 36.02
N ASP A 525 5.91 -9.07 36.70
CA ASP A 525 6.24 -9.08 38.13
C ASP A 525 7.71 -9.42 38.35
N LYS A 526 8.51 -8.42 38.73
CA LYS A 526 9.95 -8.51 38.97
C LYS A 526 10.32 -8.11 40.40
N ARG A 527 9.37 -8.23 41.34
CA ARG A 527 9.57 -7.83 42.75
C ARG A 527 10.59 -8.67 43.50
N ARG A 528 10.93 -9.86 42.99
CA ARG A 528 11.88 -10.81 43.60
C ARG A 528 13.23 -10.85 42.88
N GLU A 529 13.43 -10.00 41.88
CA GLU A 529 14.63 -9.96 41.05
C GLU A 529 15.37 -8.63 41.27
N LEU A 530 16.70 -8.63 41.12
CA LEU A 530 17.53 -7.42 41.17
C LEU A 530 18.09 -7.16 39.77
N LEU A 531 17.42 -6.28 39.03
CA LEU A 531 17.65 -6.06 37.61
C LEU A 531 18.41 -4.75 37.34
N GLN A 532 19.13 -4.69 36.21
CA GLN A 532 19.91 -3.53 35.77
C GLN A 532 19.73 -3.27 34.28
N SER A 533 19.97 -2.04 33.82
CA SER A 533 19.99 -1.66 32.40
C SER A 533 18.72 -2.08 31.64
N TRP A 534 18.84 -2.54 30.40
CA TRP A 534 17.73 -2.95 29.54
C TRP A 534 17.03 -4.20 30.04
N GLN A 535 15.71 -4.12 30.10
CA GLN A 535 14.80 -5.22 30.37
C GLN A 535 13.79 -5.33 29.23
N HIS A 536 13.48 -6.57 28.86
CA HIS A 536 12.53 -6.88 27.82
C HIS A 536 11.50 -7.87 28.35
N PHE A 537 10.24 -7.63 28.03
CA PHE A 537 9.15 -8.49 28.46
C PHE A 537 8.24 -8.77 27.28
N SER A 538 7.74 -10.00 27.21
CA SER A 538 6.69 -10.43 26.31
C SER A 538 5.57 -11.04 27.14
N PHE A 539 4.34 -10.78 26.75
CA PHE A 539 3.13 -11.22 27.45
C PHE A 539 2.02 -11.46 26.44
N THR A 540 0.90 -12.03 26.90
CA THR A 540 -0.25 -12.27 26.04
C THR A 540 -0.75 -10.94 25.44
N PRO A 541 -0.89 -10.83 24.12
CA PRO A 541 -1.32 -9.59 23.49
C PRO A 541 -2.64 -9.07 24.07
N MET A 542 -2.71 -7.78 24.38
CA MET A 542 -3.90 -7.14 24.92
C MET A 542 -3.99 -5.66 24.52
N VAL A 543 -5.18 -5.07 24.65
CA VAL A 543 -5.36 -3.63 24.42
C VAL A 543 -4.83 -2.85 25.63
N ILE A 544 -3.93 -1.90 25.37
CA ILE A 544 -3.33 -1.05 26.40
C ILE A 544 -3.52 0.42 26.03
N VAL A 545 -3.92 1.22 27.02
CA VAL A 545 -3.94 2.70 26.95
C VAL A 545 -3.03 3.30 28.02
N TYR A 546 -2.98 2.67 29.20
CA TYR A 546 -2.20 3.11 30.35
C TYR A 546 -1.22 2.04 30.77
N ILE A 547 0.00 2.46 31.10
CA ILE A 547 1.02 1.61 31.69
C ILE A 547 1.48 2.24 33.00
N ARG A 548 1.50 1.42 34.05
CA ARG A 548 1.93 1.80 35.37
C ARG A 548 3.19 1.01 35.73
N ILE A 549 4.28 1.70 36.00
CA ILE A 549 5.57 1.12 36.39
C ILE A 549 5.82 1.47 37.85
N VAL A 550 5.88 0.46 38.72
CA VAL A 550 6.03 0.62 40.17
C VAL A 550 7.32 -0.03 40.64
N GLY A 551 8.29 0.80 41.00
CA GLY A 551 9.50 0.38 41.71
C GLY A 551 9.20 -0.06 43.14
N THR A 552 9.71 -1.22 43.52
CA THR A 552 9.56 -1.80 44.86
C THR A 552 10.88 -1.89 45.63
N ALA A 553 12.03 -1.91 44.94
CA ALA A 553 13.34 -1.85 45.58
C ALA A 553 14.37 -1.16 44.68
N ASN A 554 15.35 -0.53 45.30
CA ASN A 554 16.58 -0.02 44.68
C ASN A 554 17.72 -0.20 45.69
N THR A 555 18.86 -0.77 45.26
CA THR A 555 19.99 -1.05 46.14
C THR A 555 20.80 0.19 46.55
N ALA A 556 20.59 1.34 45.90
CA ALA A 556 21.36 2.56 46.16
C ALA A 556 20.60 3.63 46.99
N ASN A 557 19.29 3.76 46.81
CA ASN A 557 18.46 4.76 47.50
C ASN A 557 16.96 4.42 47.42
N GLU A 558 16.09 5.29 47.93
CA GLU A 558 14.63 5.09 47.96
C GLU A 558 13.89 5.58 46.70
N MET A 559 14.61 5.84 45.60
CA MET A 559 14.03 6.35 44.35
C MET A 559 14.16 5.32 43.22
N PHE A 560 13.07 5.02 42.53
CA PHE A 560 13.09 4.20 41.32
C PHE A 560 13.38 5.09 40.11
N HIS A 561 14.38 4.75 39.29
CA HIS A 561 14.76 5.55 38.12
C HIS A 561 14.60 4.75 36.83
N CYS A 562 13.86 5.33 35.89
CA CYS A 562 13.69 4.79 34.55
C CYS A 562 14.14 5.81 33.51
N VAL A 563 15.04 5.39 32.61
CA VAL A 563 15.64 6.24 31.58
C VAL A 563 14.75 6.26 30.34
N HIS A 564 14.35 5.09 29.85
CA HIS A 564 13.60 4.97 28.61
C HIS A 564 12.54 3.86 28.69
N PHE A 565 11.45 4.03 27.96
CA PHE A 565 10.35 3.07 27.90
C PHE A 565 9.81 2.92 26.48
N GLU A 566 9.52 1.68 26.10
CA GLU A 566 9.02 1.33 24.78
C GLU A 566 7.91 0.29 24.83
N CYS A 567 6.96 0.41 23.90
CA CYS A 567 5.80 -0.47 23.76
C CYS A 567 5.58 -0.91 22.30
N PRO A 568 6.43 -1.76 21.71
CA PRO A 568 6.10 -2.42 20.45
C PRO A 568 5.17 -3.62 20.67
N SER A 569 4.62 -4.17 19.58
CA SER A 569 4.00 -5.49 19.56
C SER A 569 4.90 -6.41 18.74
N GLN A 570 5.41 -7.46 19.38
CA GLN A 570 6.33 -8.40 18.77
C GLN A 570 5.74 -9.81 18.67
N ASP A 571 4.43 -9.88 18.41
CA ASP A 571 3.75 -11.15 18.25
C ASP A 571 4.18 -11.83 16.93
N PRO A 572 4.74 -13.05 16.98
CA PRO A 572 5.20 -13.78 15.79
C PRO A 572 4.14 -13.95 14.71
N ASP A 573 2.86 -14.05 15.09
CA ASP A 573 1.75 -14.26 14.15
C ASP A 573 1.54 -13.02 13.25
N PHE A 574 1.91 -11.83 13.74
CA PHE A 574 1.80 -10.58 13.00
C PHE A 574 3.13 -10.14 12.36
N ILE A 575 4.27 -10.54 12.94
CA ILE A 575 5.60 -10.29 12.33
C ILE A 575 5.81 -11.16 11.08
N ASN A 576 5.33 -12.41 11.05
CA ASN A 576 5.54 -13.31 9.92
C ASN A 576 4.59 -13.05 8.74
N GLY A 577 3.51 -12.28 8.93
CA GLY A 577 2.55 -11.90 7.88
C GLY A 577 3.16 -11.10 6.72
N GLU A 578 4.33 -10.47 6.92
CA GLU A 578 5.09 -9.80 5.85
C GLU A 578 6.00 -10.75 5.05
N ARG A 579 6.37 -11.91 5.61
CA ARG A 579 7.21 -12.90 4.89
C ARG A 579 6.42 -13.91 4.07
N SER A 580 5.15 -14.15 4.41
CA SER A 580 4.35 -15.21 3.79
C SER A 580 3.70 -14.84 2.44
N LYS A 581 3.90 -13.63 1.91
CA LYS A 581 3.37 -13.24 0.59
C LYS A 581 4.32 -13.47 -0.60
N VAL A 582 5.50 -14.08 -0.40
CA VAL A 582 6.48 -14.31 -1.50
C VAL A 582 6.68 -15.80 -1.84
N THR A 583 6.14 -16.74 -1.08
CA THR A 583 6.31 -18.16 -1.39
C THR A 583 5.09 -18.96 -0.98
N GLU A 584 4.09 -19.07 -1.85
CA GLU A 584 3.22 -20.27 -1.94
C GLU A 584 2.30 -20.19 -3.16
N GLU A 585 2.87 -20.35 -4.36
CA GLU A 585 2.17 -21.00 -5.47
C GLU A 585 3.15 -21.96 -6.16
N ARG A 586 3.15 -23.22 -5.72
CA ARG A 586 3.52 -24.35 -6.59
C ARG A 586 2.38 -25.37 -6.54
N PRO A 587 1.88 -25.87 -7.67
CA PRO A 587 0.79 -26.84 -7.68
C PRO A 587 1.28 -28.23 -7.21
N PRO A 588 0.39 -29.07 -6.66
CA PRO A 588 0.74 -30.42 -6.24
C PRO A 588 0.63 -31.40 -7.41
N GLY A 589 1.67 -32.23 -7.61
CA GLY A 589 1.61 -33.40 -8.48
C GLY A 589 2.97 -33.79 -9.03
N ASP A 590 3.57 -34.84 -8.47
CA ASP A 590 3.79 -36.12 -9.19
C ASP A 590 4.67 -37.03 -8.31
N ASP A 591 4.03 -37.95 -7.57
CA ASP A 591 4.69 -39.06 -6.89
C ASP A 591 4.89 -40.19 -7.90
N GLY A 592 6.12 -40.37 -8.39
CA GLY A 592 6.42 -41.40 -9.37
C GLY A 592 7.90 -41.81 -9.41
N ALA A 593 8.16 -43.00 -8.88
CA ALA A 593 9.30 -43.89 -9.17
C ALA A 593 10.64 -43.67 -8.44
N ARG A 594 10.92 -44.59 -7.50
CA ARG A 594 12.28 -45.15 -7.28
C ARG A 594 12.61 -46.14 -8.41
N PRO A 595 13.89 -46.38 -8.71
CA PRO A 595 14.48 -47.62 -8.18
C PRO A 595 15.91 -47.46 -7.64
N ALA A 596 16.35 -48.56 -7.04
CA ALA A 596 17.45 -48.72 -6.10
C ALA A 596 18.81 -49.06 -6.71
N ASP A 597 19.78 -49.15 -5.79
CA ASP A 597 21.03 -49.92 -5.79
C ASP A 597 22.27 -49.37 -6.51
N ALA A 598 23.27 -48.95 -5.71
CA ALA A 598 24.56 -49.67 -5.58
C ALA A 598 25.52 -48.96 -4.59
N LEU A 599 25.95 -49.70 -3.56
CA LEU A 599 27.13 -49.49 -2.70
C LEU A 599 28.39 -50.09 -3.38
N PRO A 600 29.62 -50.10 -2.80
CA PRO A 600 30.27 -49.30 -1.73
C PRO A 600 31.74 -48.88 -2.06
N ALA A 601 32.41 -48.11 -1.17
CA ALA A 601 33.67 -48.51 -0.48
C ALA A 601 34.51 -47.32 0.05
N ASP A 602 34.85 -47.41 1.34
CA ASP A 602 36.08 -47.05 2.07
C ASP A 602 36.77 -45.67 1.92
N GLN A 603 36.93 -44.95 3.05
CA GLN A 603 38.20 -44.98 3.83
C GLN A 603 38.15 -44.16 5.15
N GLN A 604 38.51 -44.87 6.23
CA GLN A 604 39.42 -44.52 7.33
C GLN A 604 39.00 -43.65 8.54
N HIS A 605 39.02 -44.35 9.70
CA HIS A 605 39.60 -44.02 11.02
C HIS A 605 38.98 -42.84 11.83
N SER A 606 38.66 -42.95 13.13
CA SER A 606 39.34 -43.67 14.22
C SER A 606 38.49 -43.74 15.52
N ALA A 607 38.79 -44.78 16.33
CA ALA A 607 38.76 -44.86 17.80
C ALA A 607 37.45 -44.66 18.58
N ASN A 608 36.90 -45.73 19.20
CA ASN A 608 37.33 -46.21 20.53
C ASN A 608 36.47 -47.41 20.99
N GLU A 609 37.14 -48.44 21.49
CA GLU A 609 36.56 -49.64 22.11
C GLU A 609 36.18 -49.42 23.58
N ARG A 610 35.18 -50.19 24.04
CA ARG A 610 34.96 -50.81 25.37
C ARG A 610 33.54 -51.42 25.30
N THR A 611 33.23 -52.68 25.64
CA THR A 611 33.84 -53.61 26.60
C THR A 611 33.26 -55.01 26.38
N ALA A 612 34.07 -56.02 26.72
CA ALA A 612 33.77 -57.46 26.86
C ALA A 612 32.60 -57.75 27.85
N ALA A 613 32.03 -58.96 28.01
CA ALA A 613 32.58 -60.30 27.85
C ALA A 613 31.46 -61.36 27.72
N ALA A 614 31.86 -62.54 27.25
CA ALA A 614 31.07 -63.76 27.11
C ALA A 614 30.84 -64.51 28.43
N GLU A 615 29.76 -65.28 28.40
CA GLU A 615 29.28 -66.27 29.36
C GLU A 615 30.25 -67.41 29.66
N ALA A 616 29.97 -68.06 30.80
CA ALA A 616 29.99 -69.50 31.06
C ALA A 616 30.70 -69.80 32.39
N ASP A 617 30.31 -70.76 33.21
CA ASP A 617 29.07 -71.52 33.43
C ASP A 617 29.40 -72.43 34.66
N ALA A 618 28.37 -72.89 35.34
CA ALA A 618 28.31 -74.09 36.19
C ALA A 618 29.01 -74.16 37.59
N ASN A 619 28.14 -74.41 38.58
CA ASN A 619 28.23 -75.30 39.74
C ASN A 619 29.20 -74.99 40.89
N ASP A 620 28.65 -74.49 42.01
CA ASP A 620 28.15 -75.32 43.13
C ASP A 620 27.02 -74.61 43.90
#